data_AF-A0A7J5BNH2-F1
#
_entry.id   AF-A0A7J5BNH2-F1
#
_cell.length_a   1.000
_cell.length_b   1.000
_cell.length_c   1.000
_cell.angle_alpha   90.00
_cell.angle_beta   90.00
_cell.angle_gamma   90.00
#
_symmetry.space_group_name_H-M   'P 1'
#
loop_
_entity.id
_entity.type
_entity.pdbx_description
1 polymer ?
#
loop_
_entity_poly.entity_id
_entity_poly.type
_entity_poly.pdbx_seq_one_letter_code
_entity_poly.pdbx_strand_id
1 'polypeptide(L)'
;MRFTLEPGTKEFFVAPLPWRRPTSENAHGLLRRCFPGSAHVSGWCAEDLEADALAIDDRPHVSLARHALTDVYEEHLRSLRQTGVATTG
;
A
#
# COMPACT_ATOMS: atom_id res chain seq x y z
N MET A 1 10.43 -19.39 19.74
CA MET A 1 9.37 -18.57 19.11
C MET A 1 8.71 -19.45 18.05
N ARG A 2 7.43 -19.80 18.19
CA ARG A 2 6.72 -20.73 17.29
C ARG A 2 5.92 -19.89 16.29
N PHE A 3 6.34 -19.90 15.02
CA PHE A 3 5.52 -19.37 13.93
C PHE A 3 4.44 -20.41 13.61
N THR A 4 3.20 -20.11 13.96
CA THR A 4 2.05 -20.92 13.53
C THR A 4 1.72 -20.45 12.12
N LEU A 5 2.18 -21.20 11.11
CA LEU A 5 2.09 -20.81 9.71
C LEU A 5 0.83 -21.44 9.10
N GLU A 6 -0.18 -20.63 8.80
CA GLU A 6 -1.07 -20.85 7.65
C GLU A 6 -1.35 -19.51 6.95
N PRO A 7 -0.36 -18.89 6.27
CA PRO A 7 -0.66 -17.90 5.25
C PRO A 7 -0.45 -18.55 3.89
N GLY A 8 -1.49 -18.55 3.05
CA GLY A 8 -1.35 -18.75 1.59
C GLY A 8 -0.53 -17.65 0.90
N THR A 9 0.23 -16.85 1.65
CA THR A 9 1.01 -15.70 1.21
C THR A 9 2.50 -16.04 1.24
N LYS A 10 3.18 -15.86 0.11
CA LYS A 10 4.63 -16.08 0.01
C LYS A 10 5.40 -14.95 0.70
N GLU A 11 6.25 -15.28 1.66
CA GLU A 11 7.11 -14.33 2.37
C GLU A 11 8.46 -14.15 1.66
N PHE A 12 8.96 -12.91 1.60
CA PHE A 12 10.25 -12.57 1.02
C PHE A 12 11.02 -11.62 1.95
N PHE A 13 12.18 -12.04 2.44
CA PHE A 13 13.06 -11.19 3.27
C PHE A 13 13.86 -10.17 2.46
N VAL A 14 14.15 -10.52 1.20
CA VAL A 14 14.75 -9.63 0.22
C VAL A 14 13.77 -9.55 -0.94
N ALA A 15 13.43 -8.32 -1.31
CA ALA A 15 12.53 -8.05 -2.41
C ALA A 15 13.07 -8.73 -3.70
N PRO A 16 12.32 -9.68 -4.29
CA PRO A 16 12.83 -10.50 -5.41
C PRO A 16 12.82 -9.77 -6.76
N LEU A 17 12.22 -8.58 -6.84
CA LEU A 17 12.14 -7.79 -8.06
C LEU A 17 12.92 -6.48 -7.90
N PRO A 18 13.65 -6.04 -8.93
CA PRO A 18 14.57 -4.91 -8.83
C PRO A 18 13.87 -3.59 -8.44
N TRP A 19 12.60 -3.40 -8.81
CA TRP A 19 11.84 -2.19 -8.47
C TRP A 19 11.11 -2.24 -7.13
N ARG A 20 10.97 -3.41 -6.48
CA ARG A 20 10.20 -3.54 -5.23
C ARG A 20 10.82 -2.77 -4.06
N ARG A 21 12.15 -2.67 -4.02
CA ARG A 21 12.90 -1.87 -3.02
C ARG A 21 12.67 -0.37 -3.22
N PRO A 22 12.90 0.20 -4.41
CA PRO A 22 12.57 1.60 -4.68
C PRO A 22 11.12 1.98 -4.33
N THR A 23 10.15 1.10 -4.57
CA THR A 23 8.74 1.36 -4.21
C THR A 23 8.53 1.46 -2.70
N SER A 24 9.07 0.54 -1.91
CA SER A 24 8.90 0.59 -0.45
C SER A 24 9.66 1.76 0.18
N GLU A 25 10.84 2.08 -0.33
CA GLU A 25 11.62 3.25 0.10
C GLU A 25 10.91 4.57 -0.20
N ASN A 26 10.22 4.67 -1.34
CA ASN A 26 9.40 5.84 -1.68
C ASN A 26 8.23 6.02 -0.70
N ALA A 27 7.47 4.94 -0.43
CA ALA A 27 6.37 4.96 0.52
C ALA A 27 6.84 5.37 1.94
N HIS A 28 7.94 4.81 2.43
CA HIS A 28 8.53 5.24 3.71
C HIS A 28 8.97 6.71 3.69
N GLY A 29 9.43 7.22 2.56
CA GLY A 29 9.78 8.63 2.37
C GLY A 29 8.56 9.55 2.48
N LEU A 30 7.39 9.13 1.97
CA LEU A 30 6.14 9.88 2.11
C LEU A 30 5.64 9.86 3.56
N LEU A 31 5.66 8.71 4.23
CA LEU A 31 5.28 8.61 5.64
C LEU A 31 6.11 9.53 6.53
N ARG A 32 7.43 9.60 6.32
CA ARG A 32 8.32 10.53 7.06
C ARG A 32 7.99 12.01 6.86
N ARG A 33 7.23 12.37 5.82
CA ARG A 33 6.77 13.76 5.59
C ARG A 33 5.47 14.06 6.33
N CYS A 34 4.60 13.07 6.51
CA CYS A 34 3.37 13.21 7.28
C CYS A 34 3.66 13.29 8.79
N PHE A 35 4.75 12.67 9.24
CA PHE A 35 5.20 12.72 10.63
C PHE A 35 6.50 13.54 10.80
N PRO A 36 6.44 14.89 10.75
CA PRO A 36 7.62 15.73 10.92
C PRO A 36 8.13 15.69 12.36
N GLY A 37 9.29 15.07 12.54
CA GLY A 37 9.98 14.93 13.82
C GLY A 37 10.03 13.47 14.27
N SER A 38 11.08 13.10 15.00
CA SER A 38 11.23 11.76 15.60
C SER A 38 10.25 11.50 16.75
N ALA A 39 9.11 12.22 16.77
CA ALA A 39 8.15 12.19 17.84
C ALA A 39 7.54 10.79 17.93
N HIS A 40 7.65 10.23 19.12
CA HIS A 40 7.12 8.95 19.53
C HIS A 40 5.75 8.68 18.89
N VAL A 41 5.59 7.57 18.18
CA VAL A 41 4.32 7.16 17.51
C VAL A 41 3.15 7.11 18.51
N SER A 42 3.45 7.02 19.82
CA SER A 42 2.49 7.07 20.92
C SER A 42 1.76 8.41 21.11
N GLY A 43 2.15 9.48 20.40
CA GLY A 43 1.47 10.77 20.43
C GLY A 43 0.30 10.91 19.45
N TRP A 44 0.14 9.95 18.54
CA TRP A 44 -0.88 9.97 17.48
C TRP A 44 -1.95 8.92 17.80
N CYS A 45 -3.23 9.29 17.72
CA CYS A 45 -4.29 8.31 17.87
C CYS A 45 -4.49 7.52 16.57
N ALA A 46 -5.29 6.45 16.64
CA ALA A 46 -5.56 5.63 15.46
C ALA A 46 -6.24 6.45 14.35
N GLU A 47 -7.10 7.39 14.75
CA GLU A 47 -7.81 8.29 13.84
C GLU A 47 -6.85 9.24 13.10
N ASP A 48 -5.80 9.74 13.78
CA ASP A 48 -4.79 10.58 13.12
C ASP A 48 -4.02 9.78 12.06
N LEU A 49 -3.65 8.54 12.39
CA LEU A 49 -2.94 7.65 11.45
C LEU A 49 -3.81 7.28 10.25
N GLU A 50 -5.10 7.05 10.47
CA GLU A 50 -6.06 6.74 9.41
C GLU A 50 -6.31 7.95 8.50
N ALA A 51 -6.41 9.16 9.08
CA ALA A 51 -6.55 10.39 8.32
C ALA A 51 -5.34 10.65 7.41
N ASP A 52 -4.12 10.41 7.90
CA ASP A 52 -2.90 10.54 7.12
C ASP A 52 -2.79 9.48 6.02
N ALA A 53 -3.16 8.23 6.33
CA ALA A 53 -3.20 7.16 5.32
C ALA A 53 -4.16 7.51 4.18
N LEU A 54 -5.37 7.96 4.52
CA LEU A 54 -6.37 8.39 3.55
C LEU A 54 -5.86 9.56 2.71
N ALA A 55 -5.24 10.57 3.33
CA ALA A 55 -4.69 11.71 2.61
C ALA A 55 -3.56 11.33 1.65
N ILE A 56 -2.75 10.32 1.98
CA ILE A 56 -1.72 9.79 1.09
C ILE A 56 -2.36 9.03 -0.08
N ASP A 57 -3.30 8.14 0.20
CA ASP A 57 -3.88 7.23 -0.79
C ASP A 57 -4.81 7.97 -1.78
N ASP A 58 -5.52 8.99 -1.32
CA ASP A 58 -6.42 9.82 -2.14
C ASP A 58 -5.70 10.96 -2.87
N ARG A 59 -4.40 11.15 -2.62
CA ARG A 59 -3.64 12.19 -3.29
C ARG A 59 -3.44 11.83 -4.78
N PRO A 60 -3.71 12.76 -5.71
CA PRO A 60 -3.47 12.51 -7.12
C PRO A 60 -1.97 12.39 -7.43
N HIS A 61 -1.58 11.28 -8.07
CA HIS A 61 -0.19 10.99 -8.43
C HIS A 61 0.09 11.30 -9.90
N VAL A 62 1.10 12.12 -10.16
CA VAL A 62 1.50 12.47 -11.54
C VAL A 62 1.94 11.26 -12.37
N SER A 63 2.54 10.25 -11.74
CA SER A 63 2.90 8.97 -12.39
C SER A 63 1.68 8.11 -12.76
N LEU A 64 0.53 8.38 -12.14
CA LEU A 64 -0.76 7.71 -12.40
C LEU A 64 -1.70 8.64 -13.16
N ALA A 65 -1.19 9.52 -14.04
CA ALA A 65 -1.99 10.48 -14.79
C ALA A 65 -2.93 11.36 -13.92
N ARG A 66 -2.50 11.67 -12.69
CA ARG A 66 -3.27 12.41 -11.66
C ARG A 66 -4.43 11.64 -11.04
N HIS A 67 -4.52 10.32 -11.18
CA HIS A 67 -5.40 9.48 -10.39
C HIS A 67 -4.86 9.26 -8.97
N ALA A 68 -5.76 9.01 -8.02
CA ALA A 68 -5.42 8.57 -6.67
C ALA A 68 -4.94 7.11 -6.68
N LEU A 69 -4.20 6.71 -5.65
CA LEU A 69 -3.77 5.31 -5.51
C LEU A 69 -5.00 4.41 -5.27
N THR A 70 -5.95 4.88 -4.45
CA THR A 70 -7.23 4.22 -4.17
C THR A 70 -7.97 3.88 -5.48
N ASP A 71 -8.14 4.86 -6.37
CA ASP A 71 -8.84 4.68 -7.65
C ASP A 71 -8.22 3.56 -8.50
N VAL A 72 -6.89 3.63 -8.69
CA VAL A 72 -6.14 2.67 -9.52
C VAL A 72 -6.16 1.28 -8.89
N TYR A 73 -6.10 1.21 -7.56
CA TYR A 73 -6.17 -0.06 -6.83
C TYR A 73 -7.54 -0.71 -6.96
N GLU A 74 -8.63 0.05 -6.79
CA GLU A 74 -10.00 -0.43 -6.98
C GLU A 74 -10.24 -0.94 -8.41
N GLU A 75 -9.78 -0.20 -9.41
CA GLU A 75 -9.84 -0.62 -10.81
C GLU A 75 -9.08 -1.93 -11.02
N HIS A 76 -7.87 -2.04 -10.46
CA HIS A 76 -7.06 -3.24 -10.57
C HIS A 76 -7.74 -4.46 -9.93
N LEU A 77 -8.32 -4.30 -8.73
CA LEU A 77 -9.09 -5.37 -8.08
C LEU A 77 -10.31 -5.79 -8.90
N ARG A 78 -11.01 -4.83 -9.51
CA ARG A 78 -12.15 -5.10 -10.39
C ARG A 78 -11.72 -5.89 -11.63
N SER A 79 -10.60 -5.51 -12.25
CA SER A 79 -10.02 -6.20 -13.42
C SER A 79 -9.59 -7.64 -13.10
N LEU A 80 -8.94 -7.85 -11.94
CA LEU A 80 -8.58 -9.20 -11.48
C LEU A 80 -9.80 -10.09 -11.27
N ARG A 81 -10.88 -9.55 -10.70
CA ARG A 81 -12.15 -10.27 -10.52
C ARG A 81 -12.76 -10.65 -11.87
N GLN A 82 -12.75 -9.76 -12.86
CA GLN A 82 -13.29 -10.03 -14.19
C GLN A 82 -12.47 -11.09 -14.96
N THR A 83 -11.15 -11.12 -14.79
CA THR A 83 -10.27 -12.10 -15.44
C THR A 83 -10.48 -13.52 -14.90
N GLY A 84 -10.97 -13.67 -13.66
CA GLY A 84 -11.21 -14.95 -13.00
C GLY A 84 -12.59 -15.57 -13.24
N VAL A 85 -13.53 -14.88 -13.89
CA VAL A 85 -14.86 -15.44 -14.17
C VAL A 85 -14.85 -16.08 -15.55
N ALA A 86 -14.86 -17.42 -15.60
CA ALA A 86 -15.13 -18.13 -16.85
C ALA A 86 -16.55 -17.78 -17.32
N THR A 87 -16.66 -17.05 -18.44
CA THR A 87 -17.94 -16.80 -19.10
C THR A 87 -18.53 -18.14 -19.51
N THR A 88 -19.53 -18.61 -18.78
CA THR A 88 -20.27 -19.82 -19.15
C THR A 88 -21.33 -19.37 -20.17
N GLY A 89 -21.09 -19.69 -21.44
CA GLY A 89 -22.09 -19.58 -22.51
C GLY A 89 -23.11 -20.71 -22.45
#